data_AF-A0A942NUI0-F1
#
_entry.id   AF-A0A942NUI0-F1
#
_cell.length_a   1.000
_cell.length_b   1.000
_cell.length_c   1.000
_cell.angle_alpha   90.00
_cell.angle_beta   90.00
_cell.angle_gamma   90.00
#
_symmetry.space_group_name_H-M   'P 1'
#
loop_
_entity.id
_entity.type
_entity.pdbx_description
1 polymer ?
#
loop_
_entity_poly.entity_id
_entity_poly.type
_entity_poly.pdbx_seq_one_letter_code
_entity_poly.pdbx_strand_id
1 'polypeptide(L)'
;YVSMPSQVTDDLWHELILYTRHYDSFCKKAFGGFLHHTPAMVLSRNKQNNSGLRRIWWLACREENIDPRKPSRLPLLFAIDKKLNIADGFVYVPDCRGVRRADGDNSSGTPYCGGDFSSSDFDGGTDGFGDWSDSSDSSDGGDGGCGGGCGGD
;
A
#
# COMPACT_ATOMS: atom_id res chain seq x y z
N TYR A 1 -3.28 6.47 4.73
CA TYR A 1 -1.85 6.20 4.99
C TYR A 1 -1.25 5.41 3.83
N VAL A 2 0.07 5.38 3.71
CA VAL A 2 0.83 4.53 2.78
C VAL A 2 1.79 3.66 3.58
N SER A 3 2.25 2.56 2.99
CA SER A 3 3.27 1.68 3.58
C SER A 3 4.53 1.70 2.74
N MET A 4 5.68 1.48 3.35
CA MET A 4 6.96 1.37 2.66
C MET A 4 7.14 -0.07 2.16
N PRO A 5 7.19 -0.33 0.84
CA PRO A 5 7.28 -1.69 0.29
C PRO A 5 8.75 -2.13 0.10
N SER A 6 9.71 -1.40 0.64
CA SER A 6 11.15 -1.66 0.49
C SER A 6 11.86 -1.34 1.80
N GLN A 7 12.68 -2.27 2.28
CA GLN A 7 13.51 -2.12 3.47
C GLN A 7 14.54 -1.01 3.28
N VAL A 8 15.28 -0.99 2.16
CA VAL A 8 16.29 0.05 1.93
C VAL A 8 15.69 1.45 1.85
N THR A 9 14.46 1.55 1.31
CA THR A 9 13.76 2.84 1.22
C THR A 9 13.24 3.27 2.59
N ASP A 10 12.76 2.32 3.40
CA ASP A 10 12.35 2.57 4.78
C ASP A 10 13.54 3.02 5.65
N ASP A 11 14.69 2.35 5.54
CA ASP A 11 15.93 2.72 6.22
C ASP A 11 16.40 4.13 5.81
N LEU A 12 16.43 4.42 4.51
CA LEU A 12 16.81 5.75 4.00
C LEU A 12 15.85 6.84 4.51
N TRP A 13 14.56 6.55 4.58
CA TRP A 13 13.58 7.48 5.11
C TRP A 13 13.78 7.72 6.61
N HIS A 14 14.03 6.65 7.38
CA HIS A 14 14.36 6.76 8.80
C HIS A 14 15.60 7.61 9.06
N GLU A 15 16.63 7.50 8.23
CA GLU A 15 17.79 8.38 8.34
C GLU A 15 17.46 9.83 7.95
N LEU A 16 16.68 10.02 6.87
CA LEU A 16 16.28 11.35 6.40
C LEU A 16 15.53 12.15 7.47
N ILE A 17 14.60 11.52 8.19
CA ILE A 17 13.80 12.22 9.21
C ILE A 17 14.63 12.72 10.39
N LEU A 18 15.81 12.15 10.64
CA LEU A 18 16.72 12.60 11.70
C LEU A 18 17.40 13.94 11.37
N TYR A 19 17.52 14.29 10.08
CA TYR A 19 18.02 15.59 9.62
C TYR A 19 16.90 16.66 9.71
N THR A 20 16.38 16.89 10.91
CA THR A 20 15.10 17.59 11.18
C THR A 20 14.92 18.91 10.43
N ARG A 21 15.96 19.76 10.34
CA ARG A 21 15.90 21.04 9.58
C ARG A 21 15.77 20.83 8.07
N HIS A 22 16.52 19.88 7.52
CA HIS A 22 16.47 19.56 6.10
C HIS A 22 15.16 18.84 5.76
N TYR A 23 14.72 17.93 6.63
CA TYR A 23 13.46 17.23 6.50
C TYR A 23 12.26 18.18 6.55
N ASP A 24 12.23 19.15 7.47
CA ASP A 24 11.19 20.19 7.50
C ASP A 24 11.16 21.02 6.20
N SER A 25 12.33 21.43 5.70
CA SER A 25 12.43 22.17 4.44
C SER A 25 11.95 21.34 3.24
N PHE A 26 12.33 20.06 3.19
CA PHE A 26 11.87 19.12 2.17
C PHE A 26 10.36 18.97 2.21
N CYS A 27 9.77 18.71 3.38
CA CYS A 27 8.34 18.51 3.55
C CYS A 27 7.53 19.75 3.14
N LYS A 28 7.96 20.95 3.53
CA LYS A 28 7.29 22.20 3.10
C LYS A 28 7.31 22.39 1.60
N LYS A 29 8.40 22.01 0.91
CA LYS A 29 8.52 22.12 -0.54
C LYS A 29 7.73 21.05 -1.29
N ALA A 30 7.77 19.81 -0.81
CA ALA A 30 7.16 18.67 -1.48
C ALA A 30 5.66 18.52 -1.18
N PHE A 31 5.24 18.83 0.05
CA PHE A 31 3.89 18.54 0.56
C PHE A 31 3.13 19.78 1.05
N GLY A 32 3.76 20.96 1.07
CA GLY A 32 3.16 22.20 1.60
C GLY A 32 3.08 22.28 3.13
N GLY A 33 3.56 21.25 3.84
CA GLY A 33 3.53 21.17 5.30
C GLY A 33 4.38 20.02 5.82
N PHE A 34 4.54 19.91 7.14
CA PHE A 34 5.35 18.85 7.74
C PHE A 34 4.61 17.50 7.66
N LEU A 35 5.26 16.49 7.07
CA LEU A 35 4.72 15.14 7.05
C LEU A 35 5.18 14.40 8.31
N HIS A 36 4.26 14.05 9.19
CA HIS A 36 4.58 13.28 10.38
C HIS A 36 4.77 11.81 10.04
N HIS A 37 5.95 11.26 10.32
CA HIS A 37 6.20 9.83 10.24
C HIS A 37 5.52 9.10 11.40
N THR A 38 4.72 8.09 11.08
CA THR A 38 4.07 7.20 12.07
C THR A 38 4.75 5.83 12.02
N PRO A 39 5.46 5.40 13.08
CA PRO A 39 6.21 4.15 13.07
C PRO A 39 5.32 2.94 12.78
N ALA A 40 5.87 1.97 12.04
CA ALA A 40 5.15 0.75 11.65
C ALA A 40 4.63 -0.06 12.85
N MET A 41 5.31 -0.01 14.01
CA MET A 41 4.87 -0.68 15.24
C MET A 41 3.54 -0.12 15.79
N VAL A 42 3.30 1.18 15.66
CA VAL A 42 2.04 1.82 16.08
C VAL A 42 0.89 1.35 15.18
N LEU A 43 1.18 1.11 13.90
CA LEU A 43 0.22 0.57 12.93
C LEU A 43 -0.04 -0.93 13.12
N SER A 44 0.87 -1.67 13.75
CA SER A 44 0.82 -3.15 13.85
C SER A 44 -0.23 -3.70 14.81
N ARG A 45 -0.72 -2.89 15.77
CA ARG A 45 -1.79 -3.31 16.69
C ARG A 45 -3.17 -3.47 16.01
N ASN A 46 -3.32 -3.01 14.76
CA ASN A 46 -4.56 -3.05 13.97
C ASN A 46 -4.40 -3.68 12.57
N LYS A 47 -3.26 -4.34 12.28
CA LYS A 47 -2.93 -4.79 10.92
C LYS A 47 -3.49 -6.17 10.60
N GLN A 48 -4.71 -6.19 10.07
CA GLN A 48 -5.15 -7.26 9.16
C GLN A 48 -5.33 -6.78 7.71
N ASN A 49 -5.12 -5.49 7.41
CA ASN A 49 -5.50 -4.90 6.12
C ASN A 49 -4.26 -4.45 5.32
N ASN A 50 -4.17 -4.89 4.06
CA ASN A 50 -3.10 -4.57 3.11
C ASN A 50 -3.26 -3.21 2.40
N SER A 51 -4.24 -2.39 2.80
CA SER A 51 -4.60 -1.13 2.12
C SER A 51 -3.46 -0.12 1.95
N GLY A 52 -2.54 -0.03 2.91
CA GLY A 52 -1.34 0.81 2.78
C GLY A 52 -0.40 0.35 1.66
N LEU A 53 -0.22 -0.97 1.52
CA LEU A 53 0.59 -1.58 0.45
C LEU A 53 -0.13 -1.54 -0.90
N ARG A 54 -1.44 -1.78 -0.94
CA ARG A 54 -2.26 -1.64 -2.16
C ARG A 54 -2.20 -0.22 -2.73
N ARG A 55 -2.26 0.78 -1.86
CA ARG A 55 -2.21 2.19 -2.26
C ARG A 55 -0.88 2.55 -2.89
N ILE A 56 0.24 2.16 -2.28
CA ILE A 56 1.56 2.43 -2.86
C ILE A 56 1.82 1.60 -4.11
N TRP A 57 1.32 0.36 -4.19
CA TRP A 57 1.37 -0.46 -5.40
C TRP A 57 0.67 0.23 -6.57
N TRP A 58 -0.56 0.69 -6.36
CA TRP A 58 -1.33 1.41 -7.37
C TRP A 58 -0.60 2.67 -7.86
N LEU A 59 -0.09 3.49 -6.94
CA LEU A 59 0.62 4.73 -7.27
C LEU A 59 1.93 4.47 -8.02
N ALA A 60 2.75 3.52 -7.55
CA ALA A 60 4.01 3.17 -8.19
C ALA A 60 3.80 2.59 -9.60
N CYS A 61 2.77 1.74 -9.78
CA CYS A 61 2.41 1.24 -11.10
C CYS A 61 2.00 2.39 -12.04
N ARG A 62 1.18 3.34 -11.57
CA ARG A 62 0.78 4.50 -12.39
C ARG A 62 1.94 5.40 -12.77
N GLU A 63 2.83 5.70 -11.82
CA GLU A 63 4.02 6.52 -12.07
C GLU A 63 4.91 5.91 -13.15
N GLU A 64 5.07 4.58 -13.12
CA GLU A 64 5.93 3.84 -14.04
C GLU A 64 5.23 3.33 -15.31
N ASN A 65 3.98 3.76 -15.54
CA ASN A 65 3.12 3.35 -16.65
C ASN A 65 2.95 1.82 -16.78
N ILE A 66 2.71 1.16 -15.65
CA ILE A 66 2.42 -0.26 -15.50
C ILE A 66 0.94 -0.42 -15.16
N ASP A 67 0.27 -1.41 -15.75
CA ASP A 67 -1.10 -1.77 -15.34
C ASP A 67 -1.06 -2.44 -13.95
N PRO A 68 -1.68 -1.85 -12.91
CA PRO A 68 -1.65 -2.38 -11.54
C PRO A 68 -2.44 -3.68 -11.37
N ARG A 69 -3.38 -4.01 -12.28
CA ARG A 69 -4.17 -5.26 -12.25
C ARG A 69 -3.47 -6.39 -12.99
N LYS A 70 -2.72 -6.06 -14.04
CA LYS A 70 -1.94 -7.01 -14.82
C LYS A 70 -0.51 -6.48 -15.03
N PRO A 71 0.31 -6.50 -13.98
CA PRO A 71 1.66 -5.94 -14.05
C PRO A 71 2.51 -6.74 -15.03
N SER A 72 3.06 -6.07 -16.05
CA SER A 72 4.03 -6.67 -16.98
C SER A 72 5.42 -6.81 -16.35
N ARG A 73 5.73 -5.95 -15.38
CA ARG A 73 6.96 -5.91 -14.59
C ARG A 73 6.68 -5.35 -13.20
N LEU A 74 7.62 -5.49 -12.27
CA LEU A 74 7.54 -4.83 -10.97
C LEU A 74 7.92 -3.35 -11.09
N PRO A 75 7.21 -2.44 -10.39
CA PRO A 75 7.70 -1.10 -10.14
C PRO A 75 9.07 -1.15 -9.42
N LEU A 76 9.96 -0.21 -9.70
CA LEU A 76 11.29 -0.09 -9.10
C LEU A 76 11.22 -0.11 -7.57
N LEU A 77 10.26 0.62 -6.99
CA LEU A 77 10.10 0.70 -5.53
C LEU A 77 9.86 -0.68 -4.88
N PHE A 78 9.23 -1.60 -5.60
CA PHE A 78 9.00 -2.99 -5.17
C PHE A 78 10.13 -3.94 -5.59
N ALA A 79 11.00 -3.53 -6.53
CA ALA A 79 12.07 -4.36 -7.05
C ALA A 79 13.44 -4.05 -6.41
N ILE A 80 13.59 -2.89 -5.77
CA ILE A 80 14.89 -2.32 -5.40
C ILE A 80 15.63 -3.16 -4.35
N ASP A 81 14.93 -3.72 -3.38
CA ASP A 81 15.52 -4.57 -2.33
C ASP A 81 16.23 -5.79 -2.93
N LYS A 82 15.56 -6.49 -3.85
CA LYS A 82 16.15 -7.62 -4.57
C LYS A 82 17.29 -7.18 -5.49
N LYS A 83 17.15 -6.04 -6.18
CA LYS A 83 18.18 -5.53 -7.10
C LYS A 83 19.48 -5.16 -6.38
N LEU A 84 19.37 -4.67 -5.15
CA LEU A 84 20.51 -4.30 -4.31
C LEU A 84 21.00 -5.44 -3.40
N ASN A 85 20.34 -6.60 -3.44
CA ASN A 85 20.65 -7.77 -2.61
C ASN A 85 20.67 -7.43 -1.10
N ILE A 86 19.61 -6.76 -0.64
CA ILE A 86 19.43 -6.42 0.78
C ILE A 86 19.10 -7.71 1.55
N ALA A 87 19.85 -7.98 2.63
CA ALA A 87 19.76 -9.24 3.38
C ALA A 87 18.37 -9.52 3.96
N ASP A 88 17.70 -8.49 4.49
CA ASP A 88 16.33 -8.56 5.02
C ASP A 88 15.33 -7.82 4.11
N GLY A 89 15.63 -7.77 2.81
CA GLY A 89 14.82 -7.06 1.82
C GLY A 89 13.53 -7.80 1.46
N PHE A 90 12.51 -7.05 1.05
CA PHE A 90 11.27 -7.63 0.53
C PHE A 90 11.44 -8.11 -0.91
N VAL A 91 11.01 -9.34 -1.19
CA VAL A 91 11.05 -9.93 -2.53
C VAL A 91 9.64 -10.07 -3.09
N TYR A 92 9.37 -9.34 -4.17
CA TYR A 92 8.10 -9.38 -4.88
C TYR A 92 8.19 -10.13 -6.20
N VAL A 93 7.06 -10.66 -6.66
CA VAL A 93 6.89 -11.26 -7.99
C VAL A 93 5.61 -10.72 -8.62
N PRO A 94 5.61 -10.32 -9.91
CA PRO A 94 4.43 -9.72 -10.55
C PRO A 94 3.29 -10.74 -10.74
N ASP A 95 3.62 -12.00 -11.04
CA ASP A 95 2.65 -13.10 -11.20
C ASP A 95 3.11 -14.36 -10.46
N CYS A 96 2.39 -14.71 -9.40
CA CYS A 96 2.69 -15.86 -8.55
C CYS A 96 2.21 -17.21 -9.09
N ARG A 97 1.49 -17.25 -10.23
CA ARG A 97 1.01 -18.52 -10.83
C ARG A 97 2.15 -19.49 -11.18
N GLY A 98 3.34 -18.96 -11.50
CA GLY A 98 4.53 -19.76 -11.76
C GLY A 98 5.27 -20.21 -10.49
N VAL A 99 5.23 -19.40 -9.44
CA VAL A 99 5.97 -19.63 -8.18
C VAL A 99 5.23 -20.57 -7.24
N ARG A 100 3.91 -20.40 -7.10
CA ARG A 100 3.05 -21.28 -6.27
C ARG A 100 3.01 -22.74 -6.77
N ARG A 101 3.42 -23.00 -8.01
CA ARG A 101 3.53 -24.35 -8.58
C ARG A 101 4.87 -25.02 -8.30
N ALA A 102 5.91 -24.25 -7.98
CA ALA A 102 7.26 -24.76 -7.78
C ALA A 102 7.54 -25.08 -6.30
N ASP A 103 7.01 -24.26 -5.39
CA ASP A 103 7.22 -24.41 -3.96
C ASP A 103 5.96 -25.01 -3.30
N GLY A 104 5.92 -26.34 -3.23
CA GLY A 104 4.98 -27.03 -2.35
C GLY A 104 5.28 -26.71 -0.88
N ASP A 105 4.47 -25.82 -0.31
CA ASP A 105 4.11 -25.73 1.11
C ASP A 105 5.23 -25.74 2.17
N ASN A 106 6.49 -25.40 1.86
CA ASN A 106 7.53 -25.33 2.91
C ASN A 106 8.78 -24.49 2.60
N SER A 107 8.59 -23.23 2.22
CA SER A 107 9.70 -22.26 2.09
C SER A 107 9.38 -20.99 2.86
N SER A 108 10.20 -20.69 3.88
CA SER A 108 10.11 -19.56 4.83
C SER A 108 10.39 -18.18 4.19
N GLY A 109 9.87 -17.95 2.99
CA GLY A 109 10.13 -16.78 2.17
C GLY A 109 9.20 -16.71 0.97
N THR A 110 7.91 -16.98 1.18
CA THR A 110 6.88 -16.87 0.13
C THR A 110 6.95 -15.46 -0.45
N PRO A 111 7.31 -15.29 -1.74
CA PRO A 111 7.47 -13.96 -2.30
C PRO A 111 6.13 -13.24 -2.33
N TYR A 112 6.16 -11.95 -2.03
CA TYR A 112 4.97 -11.10 -2.04
C TYR A 112 4.48 -10.95 -3.50
N CYS A 113 3.19 -11.21 -3.71
CA CYS A 113 2.63 -11.24 -5.05
C CYS A 113 2.02 -9.89 -5.42
N GLY A 114 2.51 -9.26 -6.48
CA GLY A 114 1.97 -7.99 -6.97
C GLY A 114 0.51 -8.10 -7.41
N GLY A 115 0.14 -9.21 -8.07
CA GLY A 115 -1.25 -9.45 -8.51
C GLY A 115 -2.26 -9.58 -7.37
N ASP A 116 -1.82 -10.03 -6.19
CA ASP A 116 -2.70 -10.25 -5.03
C ASP A 116 -3.25 -8.93 -4.48
N PHE A 117 -2.56 -7.81 -4.71
CA PHE A 117 -3.03 -6.47 -4.30
C PHE A 117 -4.35 -6.06 -4.97
N SER A 118 -4.65 -6.63 -6.13
CA SER A 118 -5.90 -6.39 -6.86
C SER A 118 -7.03 -7.35 -6.48
N SER A 119 -6.76 -8.34 -5.62
CA SER A 119 -7.71 -9.36 -5.18
C SER A 119 -8.20 -9.12 -3.75
N SER A 120 -9.42 -9.57 -3.46
CA SER A 120 -9.99 -9.63 -2.11
C SER A 120 -9.65 -10.92 -1.36
N ASP A 121 -8.92 -11.84 -2.00
CA ASP A 121 -8.73 -13.21 -1.50
C ASP A 121 -7.89 -13.28 -0.21
N PHE A 122 -7.16 -12.21 0.13
CA PHE A 122 -6.23 -12.18 1.26
C PHE A 122 -6.81 -11.57 2.53
N ASP A 123 -7.53 -10.45 2.44
CA ASP A 123 -8.04 -9.71 3.59
C ASP A 123 -9.52 -9.29 3.44
N GLY A 124 -10.23 -9.88 2.48
CA GLY A 124 -11.68 -9.71 2.30
C GLY A 124 -12.09 -8.41 1.63
N GLY A 125 -11.16 -7.59 1.14
CA GLY A 125 -11.47 -6.34 0.44
C GLY A 125 -10.39 -5.90 -0.54
N THR A 126 -10.62 -4.78 -1.22
CA THR A 126 -9.61 -4.14 -2.10
C THR A 126 -9.28 -2.72 -1.65
N ASP A 127 -9.59 -2.37 -0.40
CA ASP A 127 -9.33 -1.05 0.17
C ASP A 127 -7.90 -0.60 -0.12
N GLY A 128 -7.72 0.66 -0.51
CA GLY A 128 -6.44 1.20 -0.90
C GLY A 128 -6.07 0.97 -2.36
N PHE A 129 -6.75 0.09 -3.10
CA PHE A 129 -6.49 -0.17 -4.51
C PHE A 129 -7.43 0.67 -5.39
N GLY A 130 -6.91 1.74 -5.98
CA GLY A 130 -7.70 2.58 -6.90
C GLY A 130 -8.72 3.50 -6.24
N ASP A 131 -8.71 3.65 -4.89
CA ASP A 131 -9.58 4.57 -4.12
C ASP A 131 -9.52 6.06 -4.55
N TRP A 132 -8.67 6.41 -5.50
CA TRP A 132 -8.57 7.75 -6.08
C TRP A 132 -9.43 7.81 -7.35
N SER A 133 -10.68 7.36 -7.25
CA SER A 133 -11.72 7.91 -8.10
C SER A 133 -11.95 9.33 -7.62
N ASP A 134 -11.76 10.29 -8.52
CA ASP A 134 -12.28 11.64 -8.42
C ASP A 134 -13.66 11.59 -7.75
N SER A 135 -13.83 12.24 -6.59
CA SER A 135 -15.15 12.51 -6.06
C SER A 135 -15.79 13.57 -6.95
N SER A 136 -16.15 13.18 -8.17
CA SER A 136 -17.13 13.91 -8.94
C SER A 136 -18.47 13.67 -8.25
N ASP A 137 -19.01 14.73 -7.64
CA ASP A 137 -20.38 14.82 -7.15
C ASP A 137 -21.33 14.02 -8.04
N SER A 138 -21.96 13.01 -7.46
CA SER A 138 -23.14 12.36 -8.04
C SER A 138 -24.16 12.31 -6.93
N SER A 139 -24.89 13.42 -6.81
CA SER A 139 -26.20 13.47 -6.21
C SER A 139 -27.06 12.44 -6.91
N ASP A 140 -27.41 11.35 -6.22
CA ASP A 140 -28.56 10.55 -6.64
C ASP A 140 -29.37 10.18 -5.41
N GLY A 141 -30.64 10.60 -5.45
CA GLY A 141 -31.60 10.44 -4.38
C GLY A 141 -31.98 8.97 -4.22
N GLY A 142 -31.92 8.50 -2.98
CA GLY A 142 -32.49 7.22 -2.56
C GLY A 142 -33.52 7.48 -1.47
N ASP A 143 -34.79 7.44 -1.84
CA ASP A 143 -35.92 7.27 -0.94
C ASP A 143 -35.69 6.05 -0.04
N GLY A 144 -35.84 6.26 1.27
CA GLY A 144 -35.48 5.30 2.30
C GLY A 144 -36.35 5.51 3.53
N GLY A 145 -37.62 5.13 3.41
CA GLY A 145 -38.55 5.07 4.53
C GLY A 145 -38.04 4.15 5.65
N CYS A 146 -37.99 4.70 6.86
CA CYS A 146 -37.84 3.94 8.10
C CYS A 146 -38.89 4.45 9.09
N GLY A 147 -39.91 3.62 9.33
CA GLY A 147 -40.86 3.81 10.42
C GLY A 147 -40.28 3.38 11.78
N GLY A 148 -40.90 3.90 12.84
CA GLY A 148 -40.67 3.57 14.26
C GLY A 148 -40.22 4.81 15.04
N GLY A 149 -40.87 5.31 16.10
CA GLY A 149 -41.90 4.75 16.96
C GLY A 149 -41.38 4.50 18.38
N CYS A 150 -41.22 5.54 19.21
CA CYS A 150 -41.20 5.62 20.70
C CYS A 150 -40.58 6.98 21.08
N GLY A 151 -41.16 7.89 21.89
CA GLY A 151 -41.67 7.74 23.25
C GLY A 151 -40.62 8.33 24.21
N GLY A 152 -40.82 9.54 24.74
CA GLY A 152 -41.15 9.72 26.15
C GLY A 152 -40.45 10.96 26.74
N ASP A 153 -41.23 11.70 27.53
CA ASP A 153 -40.98 12.85 28.43
C ASP A 153 -40.49 14.20 27.87
#